data_AF-A0A1A2LD88-F1
#
_entry.id   AF-A0A1A2LD88-F1
#
_cell.length_a   1.000
_cell.length_b   1.000
_cell.length_c   1.000
_cell.angle_alpha   90.00
_cell.angle_beta   90.00
_cell.angle_gamma   90.00
#
_symmetry.space_group_name_H-M   'P 1'
#
loop_
_entity.id
_entity.type
_entity.pdbx_description
1 polymer ?
#
loop_
_entity_poly.entity_id
_entity_poly.type
_entity_poly.pdbx_seq_one_letter_code
_entity_poly.pdbx_strand_id
1 'polypeptide(L)'
;MTAPDTSAPGSGPTGESGRRGFGVDVGGSGIKGGMVDLDTGQLIGERFKLDTPQPATPDAVAKTVAAVVAEFGWTGRVGVTYPGVVTDGIVRTAANVDKGWIGVNAAEVISAALGGQPVRVLNDADAAGLAEEHYGAGKDNSGVVVLLTFGTGIGSAVIHNGVLLPNTEFGHLEVGGKEAEHRAASSVKERKDWSYARWTEEVNKVLVAIENAIWPDLFIAGGGISRKADKWLPLLKIRTPIVPAALLNTAGIVGAAMASQEPVVILGPQATVG
;
A
#
# COMPACT_ATOMS: atom_id res chain seq x y z
N MET A 1 50.04 -43.63 -8.72
CA MET A 1 49.17 -42.87 -9.65
C MET A 1 47.76 -43.43 -9.51
N THR A 2 46.87 -42.70 -8.84
CA THR A 2 45.44 -42.46 -9.18
C THR A 2 44.85 -41.66 -8.03
N ALA A 3 44.39 -40.46 -8.36
CA ALA A 3 43.92 -39.40 -7.46
C ALA A 3 42.54 -39.73 -6.85
N PRO A 4 42.17 -39.06 -5.75
CA PRO A 4 40.84 -39.20 -5.15
C PRO A 4 39.79 -38.40 -5.94
N ASP A 5 38.58 -38.95 -5.87
CA ASP A 5 37.32 -38.49 -6.40
C ASP A 5 36.94 -37.09 -5.86
N THR A 6 36.76 -36.13 -6.76
CA THR A 6 36.21 -34.80 -6.44
C THR A 6 34.87 -34.66 -7.14
N SER A 7 33.81 -35.12 -6.47
CA SER A 7 32.44 -34.75 -6.82
C SER A 7 32.22 -33.26 -6.53
N ALA A 8 31.97 -32.48 -7.57
CA ALA A 8 31.57 -31.07 -7.47
C ALA A 8 30.20 -30.97 -6.77
N PRO A 9 29.98 -29.98 -5.87
CA PRO A 9 28.64 -29.69 -5.39
C PRO A 9 27.83 -29.00 -6.48
N GLY A 10 26.60 -29.49 -6.63
CA GLY A 10 25.68 -29.16 -7.71
C GLY A 10 25.41 -27.68 -7.88
N SER A 11 25.26 -27.30 -9.15
CA SER A 11 24.54 -26.12 -9.59
C SER A 11 23.19 -26.06 -8.89
N GLY A 12 23.01 -25.07 -8.01
CA GLY A 12 21.69 -24.69 -7.51
C GLY A 12 20.76 -24.36 -8.68
N PRO A 13 19.44 -24.41 -8.48
CA PRO A 13 18.48 -24.25 -9.57
C PRO A 13 18.58 -22.82 -10.13
N THR A 14 19.18 -22.69 -11.31
CA THR A 14 18.98 -21.56 -12.21
C THR A 14 17.64 -21.76 -12.92
N GLY A 15 16.60 -21.07 -12.45
CA GLY A 15 15.28 -20.98 -13.07
C GLY A 15 14.32 -20.29 -12.10
N GLU A 16 13.64 -19.18 -12.40
CA GLU A 16 13.31 -18.55 -13.68
C GLU A 16 13.51 -17.01 -13.58
N SER A 17 13.81 -16.39 -14.71
CA SER A 17 13.89 -14.93 -14.86
C SER A 17 12.48 -14.32 -14.91
N GLY A 18 11.71 -14.45 -13.83
CA GLY A 18 10.43 -13.75 -13.68
C GLY A 18 10.62 -12.23 -13.64
N ARG A 19 9.59 -11.46 -14.02
CA ARG A 19 9.66 -9.99 -13.91
C ARG A 19 9.77 -9.62 -12.44
N ARG A 20 10.84 -8.91 -12.05
CA ARG A 20 11.07 -8.50 -10.66
C ARG A 20 10.84 -7.02 -10.47
N GLY A 21 10.24 -6.66 -9.35
CA GLY A 21 10.11 -5.28 -8.89
C GLY A 21 10.62 -5.13 -7.46
N PHE A 22 10.82 -3.89 -7.04
CA PHE A 22 11.16 -3.58 -5.65
C PHE A 22 10.23 -2.51 -5.11
N GLY A 23 9.59 -2.82 -4.00
CA GLY A 23 8.65 -1.94 -3.34
C GLY A 23 9.11 -1.61 -1.93
N VAL A 24 8.84 -0.38 -1.50
CA VAL A 24 9.05 0.08 -0.14
C VAL A 24 7.74 0.63 0.41
N ASP A 25 7.30 0.11 1.54
CA ASP A 25 6.13 0.57 2.28
C ASP A 25 6.55 1.47 3.45
N VAL A 26 6.27 2.77 3.37
CA VAL A 26 6.58 3.75 4.42
C VAL A 26 5.39 3.86 5.38
N GLY A 27 5.43 3.09 6.47
CA GLY A 27 4.44 3.18 7.54
C GLY A 27 4.87 4.12 8.68
N GLY A 28 3.95 4.43 9.59
CA GLY A 28 4.25 5.29 10.76
C GLY A 28 5.22 4.68 11.78
N SER A 29 5.32 3.35 11.86
CA SER A 29 6.16 2.61 12.83
C SER A 29 7.27 1.78 12.18
N GLY A 30 7.38 1.81 10.86
CA GLY A 30 8.42 1.13 10.14
C GLY A 30 8.36 1.32 8.64
N ILE A 31 9.53 1.37 8.03
CA ILE A 31 9.76 1.38 6.60
C ILE A 31 10.19 -0.03 6.19
N LYS A 32 9.42 -0.65 5.31
CA LYS A 32 9.61 -2.07 4.94
C LYS A 32 9.88 -2.17 3.45
N GLY A 33 10.88 -2.93 3.05
CA GLY A 33 11.20 -3.17 1.64
C GLY A 33 11.16 -4.66 1.31
N GLY A 34 10.92 -4.97 0.05
CA GLY A 34 10.99 -6.34 -0.46
C GLY A 34 11.07 -6.38 -1.97
N MET A 35 11.76 -7.42 -2.46
CA MET A 35 11.72 -7.78 -3.86
C MET A 35 10.43 -8.56 -4.15
N VAL A 36 9.80 -8.29 -5.28
CA VAL A 36 8.49 -8.82 -5.66
C VAL A 36 8.61 -9.52 -7.00
N ASP A 37 8.06 -10.72 -7.10
CA ASP A 37 7.77 -11.38 -8.37
C ASP A 37 6.50 -10.73 -8.94
N LEU A 38 6.63 -10.01 -10.04
CA LEU A 38 5.54 -9.24 -10.67
C LEU A 38 4.63 -10.09 -11.53
N ASP A 39 4.93 -11.36 -11.73
CA ASP A 39 4.02 -12.27 -12.42
C ASP A 39 3.06 -12.94 -11.43
N THR A 40 3.45 -13.04 -10.15
CA THR A 40 2.66 -13.69 -9.09
C THR A 40 2.20 -12.76 -7.96
N GLY A 41 2.81 -11.59 -7.80
CA GLY A 41 2.60 -10.68 -6.68
C GLY A 41 3.23 -11.15 -5.36
N GLN A 42 4.04 -12.21 -5.39
CA GLN A 42 4.67 -12.78 -4.19
C GLN A 42 5.99 -12.09 -3.86
N LEU A 43 6.35 -12.04 -2.57
CA LEU A 43 7.67 -11.62 -2.17
C LEU A 43 8.71 -12.67 -2.55
N ILE A 44 9.83 -12.22 -3.11
CA ILE A 44 11.01 -13.05 -3.31
C ILE A 44 11.88 -12.92 -2.07
N GLY A 45 11.76 -13.91 -1.18
CA GLY A 45 12.41 -13.92 0.13
C GLY A 45 11.65 -13.14 1.20
N GLU A 46 12.33 -12.86 2.31
CA GLU A 46 11.76 -12.09 3.43
C GLU A 46 11.82 -10.58 3.15
N ARG A 47 10.83 -9.85 3.67
CA ARG A 47 10.90 -8.39 3.70
C ARG A 47 11.91 -7.92 4.74
N PHE A 48 12.56 -6.79 4.48
CA PHE A 48 13.40 -6.10 5.45
C PHE A 48 12.65 -4.92 6.05
N LYS A 49 12.90 -4.62 7.34
CA LYS A 49 12.24 -3.51 8.05
C LYS A 49 13.28 -2.71 8.81
N LEU A 50 13.24 -1.39 8.65
CA LEU A 50 13.81 -0.43 9.60
C LEU A 50 12.69 0.35 10.30
N ASP A 51 12.97 0.88 11.49
CA ASP A 51 12.01 1.74 12.17
C ASP A 51 11.91 3.09 11.47
N THR A 52 10.70 3.65 11.44
CA THR A 52 10.48 4.98 10.85
C THR A 52 11.18 6.02 11.73
N PRO A 53 12.03 6.90 11.16
CA PRO A 53 12.75 7.89 11.94
C PRO A 53 11.79 8.85 12.65
N GLN A 54 12.23 9.38 13.79
CA GLN A 54 11.50 10.36 14.58
C GLN A 54 12.41 11.57 14.86
N PRO A 55 12.13 12.76 14.31
CA PRO A 55 11.01 13.08 13.40
C PRO A 55 11.14 12.43 12.02
N ALA A 56 10.00 12.11 11.40
CA ALA A 56 9.90 11.49 10.07
C ALA A 56 10.04 12.52 8.93
N THR A 57 11.11 13.31 8.94
CA THR A 57 11.38 14.35 7.93
C THR A 57 11.72 13.74 6.56
N PRO A 58 11.55 14.48 5.44
CA PRO A 58 11.87 13.99 4.10
C PRO A 58 13.26 13.35 3.98
N ASP A 59 14.30 14.04 4.44
CA ASP A 59 15.68 13.54 4.37
C ASP A 59 15.91 12.29 5.22
N ALA A 60 15.32 12.24 6.42
CA ALA A 60 15.50 11.10 7.33
C ALA A 60 14.82 9.84 6.77
N VAL A 61 13.60 10.00 6.25
CA VAL A 61 12.86 8.92 5.59
C VAL A 61 13.59 8.47 4.33
N ALA A 62 14.04 9.39 3.47
CA ALA A 62 14.77 9.05 2.24
C ALA A 62 16.06 8.25 2.52
N LYS A 63 16.83 8.63 3.54
CA LYS A 63 18.00 7.85 4.00
C LYS A 63 17.62 6.45 4.48
N THR A 64 16.51 6.34 5.20
CA THR A 64 16.01 5.05 5.70
C THR A 64 15.53 4.16 4.56
N VAL A 65 14.82 4.72 3.57
CA VAL A 65 14.44 4.02 2.34
C VAL A 65 15.70 3.54 1.61
N ALA A 66 16.73 4.38 1.46
CA ALA A 66 17.98 4.00 0.82
C ALA A 66 18.69 2.85 1.54
N ALA A 67 18.72 2.86 2.87
CA ALA A 67 19.27 1.76 3.66
C ALA A 67 18.48 0.45 3.47
N VAL A 68 17.14 0.54 3.38
CA VAL A 68 16.29 -0.63 3.09
C VAL A 68 16.55 -1.19 1.70
N VAL A 69 16.69 -0.35 0.68
CA VAL A 69 16.98 -0.78 -0.70
C VAL A 69 18.38 -1.40 -0.80
N ALA A 70 19.36 -0.80 -0.10
CA ALA A 70 20.74 -1.26 -0.08
C ALA A 70 20.90 -2.67 0.51
N GLU A 71 20.08 -3.04 1.49
CA GLU A 71 20.08 -4.40 2.09
C GLU A 71 19.86 -5.50 1.03
N PHE A 72 19.11 -5.22 -0.03
CA PHE A 72 18.86 -6.17 -1.11
C PHE A 72 19.82 -6.00 -2.30
N GLY A 73 20.72 -5.02 -2.27
CA GLY A 73 21.58 -4.68 -3.40
C GLY A 73 20.80 -4.29 -4.67
N TRP A 74 19.58 -3.78 -4.53
CA TRP A 74 18.69 -3.50 -5.67
C TRP A 74 19.08 -2.21 -6.39
N THR A 75 19.37 -2.30 -7.69
CA THR A 75 19.79 -1.16 -8.53
C THR A 75 18.74 -0.73 -9.56
N GLY A 76 17.59 -1.40 -9.61
CA GLY A 76 16.49 -1.09 -10.54
C GLY A 76 15.62 0.09 -10.11
N ARG A 77 14.46 0.22 -10.76
CA ARG A 77 13.40 1.17 -10.36
C ARG A 77 12.84 0.78 -8.99
N VAL A 78 12.48 1.76 -8.19
CA VAL A 78 11.93 1.57 -6.84
C VAL A 78 10.55 2.21 -6.74
N GLY A 79 9.56 1.44 -6.31
CA GLY A 79 8.28 1.99 -5.88
C GLY A 79 8.29 2.27 -4.39
N VAL A 80 7.73 3.40 -3.98
CA VAL A 80 7.66 3.79 -2.56
C VAL A 80 6.26 4.27 -2.23
N THR A 81 5.64 3.68 -1.22
CA THR A 81 4.38 4.21 -0.67
C THR A 81 4.64 5.41 0.22
N TYR A 82 3.66 6.30 0.32
CA TYR A 82 3.64 7.42 1.25
C TYR A 82 2.26 7.52 1.90
N PRO A 83 2.17 7.72 3.24
CA PRO A 83 0.90 7.77 3.96
C PRO A 83 0.23 9.16 3.83
N GLY A 84 -0.20 9.47 2.61
CA GLY A 84 -0.91 10.70 2.25
C GLY A 84 -0.99 10.90 0.74
N VAL A 85 -1.48 12.07 0.33
CA VAL A 85 -1.70 12.41 -1.08
C VAL A 85 -0.39 12.78 -1.75
N VAL A 86 -0.11 12.15 -2.89
CA VAL A 86 1.02 12.46 -3.76
C VAL A 86 0.50 12.65 -5.17
N THR A 87 0.76 13.82 -5.78
CA THR A 87 0.44 14.10 -7.17
C THR A 87 1.70 14.55 -7.91
N ASP A 88 2.01 13.90 -9.03
CA ASP A 88 3.22 14.15 -9.83
C ASP A 88 4.52 14.08 -9.00
N GLY A 89 4.58 13.15 -8.04
CA GLY A 89 5.70 12.99 -7.11
C GLY A 89 5.73 14.01 -5.97
N ILE A 90 4.88 15.04 -5.99
CA ILE A 90 4.80 16.09 -4.99
C ILE A 90 3.79 15.71 -3.91
N VAL A 91 4.24 15.75 -2.66
CA VAL A 91 3.37 15.52 -1.50
C VAL A 91 2.42 16.70 -1.30
N ARG A 92 1.13 16.39 -1.15
CA ARG A 92 0.06 17.37 -0.91
C ARG A 92 -0.45 17.35 0.53
N THR A 93 -0.46 16.19 1.17
CA THR A 93 -0.93 16.05 2.55
C THR A 93 0.09 15.34 3.42
N ALA A 94 0.08 15.66 4.72
CA ALA A 94 0.95 15.08 5.73
C ALA A 94 0.18 14.96 7.04
N ALA A 95 -0.89 14.15 7.04
CA ALA A 95 -1.78 14.02 8.19
C ALA A 95 -1.07 13.34 9.37
N ASN A 96 -0.39 12.22 9.08
CA ASN A 96 0.23 11.33 10.07
C ASN A 96 1.78 11.30 9.98
N VAL A 97 2.38 12.27 9.29
CA VAL A 97 3.84 12.41 9.12
C VAL A 97 4.25 13.88 9.27
N ASP A 98 5.56 14.15 9.22
CA ASP A 98 6.12 15.49 9.40
C ASP A 98 5.56 16.50 8.37
N LYS A 99 5.19 17.71 8.83
CA LYS A 99 4.60 18.74 7.95
C LYS A 99 5.59 19.27 6.91
N GLY A 100 6.90 19.09 7.12
CA GLY A 100 7.95 19.42 6.17
C GLY A 100 7.89 18.65 4.86
N TRP A 101 7.04 17.62 4.75
CA TRP A 101 6.76 16.95 3.48
C TRP A 101 5.90 17.78 2.52
N ILE A 102 5.05 18.69 2.99
CA ILE A 102 4.08 19.39 2.13
C ILE A 102 4.82 20.23 1.09
N GLY A 103 4.56 19.96 -0.20
CA GLY A 103 5.20 20.64 -1.32
C GLY A 103 6.55 20.06 -1.74
N VAL A 104 7.07 19.06 -1.03
CA VAL A 104 8.32 18.37 -1.39
C VAL A 104 8.04 17.36 -2.51
N ASN A 105 8.91 17.34 -3.52
CA ASN A 105 8.95 16.24 -4.48
C ASN A 105 9.61 15.01 -3.85
N ALA A 106 8.79 14.11 -3.31
CA ALA A 106 9.25 12.92 -2.61
C ALA A 106 10.05 11.99 -3.54
N ALA A 107 9.66 11.90 -4.81
CA ALA A 107 10.36 11.06 -5.78
C ALA A 107 11.80 11.55 -5.99
N GLU A 108 12.01 12.86 -6.12
CA GLU A 108 13.34 13.45 -6.28
C GLU A 108 14.21 13.29 -5.02
N VAL A 109 13.66 13.59 -3.84
CA VAL A 109 14.41 13.47 -2.57
C VAL A 109 14.86 12.03 -2.32
N ILE A 110 13.97 11.05 -2.56
CA ILE A 110 14.31 9.64 -2.38
C ILE A 110 15.25 9.15 -3.48
N SER A 111 15.05 9.58 -4.74
CA SER A 111 15.95 9.25 -5.85
C SER A 111 17.36 9.74 -5.59
N ALA A 112 17.54 10.96 -5.08
CA ALA A 112 18.84 11.51 -4.72
C ALA A 112 19.53 10.67 -3.61
N ALA A 113 18.78 10.22 -2.60
CA ALA A 113 19.30 9.34 -1.56
C ALA A 113 19.69 7.94 -2.09
N LEU A 114 19.07 7.50 -3.19
CA LEU A 114 19.36 6.26 -3.91
C LEU A 114 20.39 6.45 -5.04
N GLY A 115 21.15 7.55 -5.06
CA GLY A 115 22.17 7.78 -6.09
C GLY A 115 21.61 7.98 -7.49
N GLY A 116 20.37 8.47 -7.62
CA GLY A 116 19.72 8.77 -8.89
C GLY A 116 18.88 7.62 -9.47
N GLN A 117 18.64 6.54 -8.72
CA GLN A 117 17.72 5.48 -9.17
C GLN A 117 16.32 6.04 -9.45
N PRO A 118 15.61 5.58 -10.49
CA PRO A 118 14.24 6.02 -10.74
C PRO A 118 13.31 5.59 -9.60
N VAL A 119 12.59 6.57 -9.04
CA VAL A 119 11.64 6.35 -7.95
C VAL A 119 10.24 6.77 -8.39
N ARG A 120 9.26 5.90 -8.11
CA ARG A 120 7.83 6.22 -8.19
C ARG A 120 7.29 6.30 -6.77
N VAL A 121 6.66 7.41 -6.42
CA VAL A 121 5.95 7.57 -5.14
C VAL A 121 4.45 7.60 -5.39
N LEU A 122 3.70 6.88 -4.56
CA LEU A 122 2.24 6.87 -4.57
C LEU A 122 1.69 6.73 -3.16
N ASN A 123 0.39 6.98 -3.00
CA ASN A 123 -0.30 6.76 -1.73
C ASN A 123 -0.27 5.26 -1.33
N ASP A 124 -0.18 4.99 -0.02
CA ASP A 124 -0.09 3.62 0.52
C ASP A 124 -1.36 2.79 0.31
N ALA A 125 -2.53 3.40 0.47
CA ALA A 125 -3.79 2.73 0.18
C ALA A 125 -3.98 2.53 -1.33
N ASP A 126 -3.61 3.49 -2.17
CA ASP A 126 -3.59 3.33 -3.64
C ASP A 126 -2.72 2.14 -4.05
N ALA A 127 -1.50 2.03 -3.49
CA ALA A 127 -0.62 0.89 -3.74
C ALA A 127 -1.29 -0.43 -3.30
N ALA A 128 -1.84 -0.49 -2.10
CA ALA A 128 -2.55 -1.68 -1.64
C ALA A 128 -3.75 -2.02 -2.53
N GLY A 129 -4.49 -1.01 -3.01
CA GLY A 129 -5.59 -1.14 -3.95
C GLY A 129 -5.16 -1.77 -5.28
N LEU A 130 -4.10 -1.26 -5.90
CA LEU A 130 -3.52 -1.82 -7.13
C LEU A 130 -3.08 -3.27 -6.94
N ALA A 131 -2.47 -3.59 -5.80
CA ALA A 131 -2.00 -4.95 -5.53
C ALA A 131 -3.16 -5.94 -5.35
N GLU A 132 -4.22 -5.53 -4.63
CA GLU A 132 -5.41 -6.35 -4.42
C GLU A 132 -6.27 -6.47 -5.68
N GLU A 133 -6.33 -5.42 -6.49
CA GLU A 133 -6.94 -5.46 -7.82
C GLU A 133 -6.23 -6.47 -8.69
N HIS A 134 -4.90 -6.49 -8.75
CA HIS A 134 -4.23 -7.32 -9.75
C HIS A 134 -3.99 -8.77 -9.29
N TYR A 135 -3.62 -8.97 -8.03
CA TYR A 135 -3.23 -10.30 -7.50
C TYR A 135 -4.16 -10.82 -6.41
N GLY A 136 -5.02 -9.97 -5.85
CA GLY A 136 -5.73 -10.25 -4.60
C GLY A 136 -7.23 -10.37 -4.76
N ALA A 137 -7.94 -9.85 -3.75
CA ALA A 137 -9.39 -10.02 -3.63
C ALA A 137 -10.21 -9.23 -4.66
N GLY A 138 -9.58 -8.34 -5.44
CA GLY A 138 -10.22 -7.54 -6.50
C GLY A 138 -10.10 -8.10 -7.92
N LYS A 139 -9.24 -9.10 -8.16
CA LYS A 139 -8.82 -9.58 -9.50
C LYS A 139 -9.91 -9.92 -10.49
N ASP A 140 -11.01 -10.48 -10.01
CA ASP A 140 -12.10 -10.94 -10.88
C ASP A 140 -13.31 -10.00 -10.83
N ASN A 141 -13.12 -8.76 -10.39
CA ASN A 141 -14.18 -7.76 -10.25
C ASN A 141 -13.94 -6.54 -11.16
N SER A 142 -14.85 -6.35 -12.12
CA SER A 142 -14.83 -5.19 -13.04
C SER A 142 -15.62 -3.99 -12.53
N GLY A 143 -16.40 -4.14 -11.46
CA GLY A 143 -17.21 -3.09 -10.86
C GLY A 143 -16.41 -2.04 -10.09
N VAL A 144 -17.10 -1.24 -9.29
CA VAL A 144 -16.48 -0.26 -8.38
C VAL A 144 -16.02 -0.99 -7.11
N VAL A 145 -14.72 -1.26 -7.04
CA VAL A 145 -14.05 -1.89 -5.89
C VAL A 145 -13.48 -0.79 -5.00
N VAL A 146 -13.76 -0.87 -3.70
CA VAL A 146 -13.23 0.07 -2.72
C VAL A 146 -12.39 -0.70 -1.70
N LEU A 147 -11.09 -0.46 -1.71
CA LEU A 147 -10.21 -0.93 -0.65
C LEU A 147 -10.18 0.10 0.47
N LEU A 148 -10.36 -0.35 1.71
CA LEU A 148 -10.22 0.49 2.91
C LEU A 148 -9.20 -0.15 3.86
N THR A 149 -8.15 0.58 4.21
CA THR A 149 -7.22 0.14 5.24
C THR A 149 -7.66 0.69 6.59
N PHE A 150 -7.75 -0.18 7.61
CA PHE A 150 -8.07 0.23 8.97
C PHE A 150 -6.83 0.08 9.86
N GLY A 151 -6.23 1.21 10.26
CA GLY A 151 -4.98 1.26 11.01
C GLY A 151 -4.93 2.44 11.98
N THR A 152 -3.81 3.19 11.95
CA THR A 152 -3.70 4.47 12.68
C THR A 152 -4.80 5.43 12.24
N GLY A 153 -4.99 5.57 10.93
CA GLY A 153 -6.12 6.24 10.28
C GLY A 153 -6.94 5.27 9.40
N ILE A 154 -7.64 5.83 8.41
CA ILE A 154 -8.31 5.05 7.35
C ILE A 154 -7.78 5.50 5.99
N GLY A 155 -7.11 4.60 5.28
CA GLY A 155 -6.73 4.81 3.89
C GLY A 155 -7.78 4.24 2.94
N SER A 156 -7.86 4.77 1.71
CA SER A 156 -8.78 4.28 0.69
C SER A 156 -8.17 4.22 -0.69
N ALA A 157 -8.58 3.24 -1.47
CA ALA A 157 -8.39 3.21 -2.92
C ALA A 157 -9.71 2.82 -3.59
N VAL A 158 -10.05 3.52 -4.67
CA VAL A 158 -11.22 3.20 -5.50
C VAL A 158 -10.72 2.76 -6.86
N ILE A 159 -11.14 1.57 -7.28
CA ILE A 159 -10.78 0.98 -8.56
C ILE A 159 -12.07 0.69 -9.32
N HIS A 160 -12.11 1.01 -10.61
CA HIS A 160 -13.20 0.63 -11.50
C HIS A 160 -12.63 0.10 -12.81
N ASN A 161 -13.05 -1.10 -13.23
CA ASN A 161 -12.48 -1.79 -14.40
C ASN A 161 -10.94 -1.88 -14.39
N GLY A 162 -10.35 -2.21 -13.24
CA GLY A 162 -8.90 -2.27 -13.05
C GLY A 162 -8.18 -0.92 -13.10
N VAL A 163 -8.92 0.19 -13.21
CA VAL A 163 -8.37 1.54 -13.25
C VAL A 163 -8.54 2.20 -11.89
N LEU A 164 -7.41 2.59 -11.29
CA LEU A 164 -7.37 3.33 -10.04
C LEU A 164 -7.87 4.77 -10.24
N LEU A 165 -8.81 5.21 -9.41
CA LEU A 165 -9.05 6.62 -9.13
C LEU A 165 -8.06 7.04 -8.01
N PRO A 166 -6.97 7.76 -8.34
CA PRO A 166 -5.89 7.98 -7.39
C PRO A 166 -6.30 8.94 -6.28
N ASN A 167 -5.65 8.79 -5.13
CA ASN A 167 -5.70 9.71 -4.00
C ASN A 167 -7.11 9.88 -3.42
N THR A 168 -7.92 8.82 -3.39
CA THR A 168 -9.15 8.85 -2.60
C THR A 168 -8.81 8.89 -1.10
N GLU A 169 -9.43 9.81 -0.37
CA GLU A 169 -9.17 10.07 1.05
C GLU A 169 -10.44 9.90 1.90
N PHE A 170 -11.08 8.72 1.83
CA PHE A 170 -12.32 8.42 2.54
C PHE A 170 -12.18 8.43 4.06
N GLY A 171 -10.96 8.31 4.59
CA GLY A 171 -10.69 8.51 6.01
C GLY A 171 -11.03 9.92 6.51
N HIS A 172 -10.93 10.92 5.64
CA HIS A 172 -11.22 12.31 5.96
C HIS A 172 -12.66 12.75 5.63
N LEU A 173 -13.52 11.83 5.15
CA LEU A 173 -14.95 12.13 4.97
C LEU A 173 -15.61 12.42 6.32
N GLU A 174 -16.41 13.48 6.38
CA GLU A 174 -17.23 13.74 7.55
C GLU A 174 -18.44 12.79 7.57
N VAL A 175 -18.51 11.95 8.60
CA VAL A 175 -19.60 10.99 8.80
C VAL A 175 -20.25 11.27 10.16
N GLY A 176 -21.41 11.93 10.12
CA GLY A 176 -22.18 12.30 11.31
C GLY A 176 -21.41 13.22 12.25
N GLY A 177 -20.90 14.34 11.71
CA GLY A 177 -20.20 15.38 12.47
C GLY A 177 -18.77 15.04 12.89
N LYS A 178 -18.17 14.02 12.29
CA LYS A 178 -16.81 13.56 12.64
C LYS A 178 -16.15 12.88 11.44
N GLU A 179 -14.87 13.16 11.20
CA GLU A 179 -14.10 12.42 10.20
C GLU A 179 -14.14 10.91 10.43
N ALA A 180 -14.23 10.16 9.33
CA ALA A 180 -14.37 8.71 9.32
C ALA A 180 -13.23 8.02 10.07
N GLU A 181 -11.98 8.46 9.93
CA GLU A 181 -10.84 7.85 10.60
C GLU A 181 -10.89 8.03 12.13
N HIS A 182 -11.24 9.23 12.59
CA HIS A 182 -11.38 9.50 14.02
C HIS A 182 -12.54 8.72 14.65
N ARG A 183 -13.48 8.23 13.83
CA ARG A 183 -14.61 7.40 14.22
C ARG A 183 -14.29 5.90 14.19
N ALA A 184 -13.72 5.41 13.09
CA ALA A 184 -13.72 3.99 12.74
C ALA A 184 -12.33 3.39 12.50
N ALA A 185 -11.22 4.15 12.58
CA ALA A 185 -9.88 3.56 12.49
C ALA A 185 -9.66 2.51 13.60
N SER A 186 -8.81 1.50 13.36
CA SER A 186 -8.56 0.45 14.37
C SER A 186 -7.88 1.01 15.62
N SER A 187 -7.07 2.07 15.47
CA SER A 187 -6.48 2.81 16.59
C SER A 187 -7.53 3.39 17.55
N VAL A 188 -8.72 3.74 17.05
CA VAL A 188 -9.84 4.23 17.88
C VAL A 188 -10.41 3.11 18.74
N LYS A 189 -10.57 1.92 18.15
CA LYS A 189 -10.99 0.71 18.89
C LYS A 189 -10.00 0.40 20.02
N GLU A 190 -8.71 0.41 19.72
CA GLU A 190 -7.64 0.11 20.68
C GLU A 190 -7.60 1.16 21.80
N ARG A 191 -7.55 2.45 21.45
CA ARG A 191 -7.50 3.55 22.43
C ARG A 191 -8.71 3.58 23.36
N LYS A 192 -9.89 3.19 22.87
CA LYS A 192 -11.13 3.16 23.66
C LYS A 192 -11.44 1.81 24.29
N ASP A 193 -10.57 0.82 24.11
CA ASP A 193 -10.76 -0.56 24.56
C ASP A 193 -12.13 -1.15 24.16
N TRP A 194 -12.52 -0.94 22.91
CA TRP A 194 -13.80 -1.42 22.40
C TRP A 194 -13.73 -2.88 21.93
N SER A 195 -14.81 -3.61 22.18
CA SER A 195 -15.06 -4.90 21.52
C SER A 195 -15.22 -4.72 20.01
N TYR A 196 -15.05 -5.79 19.23
CA TYR A 196 -15.30 -5.74 17.78
C TYR A 196 -16.74 -5.33 17.49
N ALA A 197 -17.73 -5.91 18.18
CA ALA A 197 -19.15 -5.59 17.99
C ALA A 197 -19.44 -4.09 18.16
N ARG A 198 -18.91 -3.45 19.22
CA ARG A 198 -19.12 -2.01 19.42
C ARG A 198 -18.41 -1.18 18.35
N TRP A 199 -17.17 -1.52 18.02
CA TRP A 199 -16.40 -0.80 17.00
C TRP A 199 -17.05 -0.91 15.61
N THR A 200 -17.59 -2.08 15.24
CA THR A 200 -18.25 -2.29 13.95
C THR A 200 -19.50 -1.43 13.76
N GLU A 201 -20.14 -0.95 14.83
CA GLU A 201 -21.21 0.06 14.70
C GLU A 201 -20.70 1.38 14.13
N GLU A 202 -19.47 1.76 14.45
CA GLU A 202 -18.82 2.95 13.90
C GLU A 202 -18.32 2.72 12.48
N VAL A 203 -17.78 1.52 12.20
CA VAL A 203 -17.40 1.11 10.84
C VAL A 203 -18.63 1.09 9.90
N ASN A 204 -19.77 0.53 10.35
CA ASN A 204 -21.02 0.51 9.59
C ASN A 204 -21.45 1.91 9.14
N LYS A 205 -21.33 2.93 10.00
CA LYS A 205 -21.68 4.32 9.63
C LYS A 205 -20.82 4.83 8.48
N VAL A 206 -19.52 4.55 8.53
CA VAL A 206 -18.57 4.97 7.49
C VAL A 206 -18.85 4.22 6.18
N LEU A 207 -18.98 2.90 6.25
CA LEU A 207 -19.26 2.09 5.07
C LEU A 207 -20.59 2.49 4.42
N VAL A 208 -21.67 2.64 5.19
CA VAL A 208 -22.98 3.09 4.67
C VAL A 208 -22.90 4.48 4.03
N ALA A 209 -22.11 5.40 4.58
CA ALA A 209 -21.89 6.70 3.96
C ALA A 209 -21.23 6.57 2.57
N ILE A 210 -20.22 5.71 2.45
CA ILE A 210 -19.56 5.41 1.17
C ILE A 210 -20.52 4.69 0.21
N GLU A 211 -21.29 3.70 0.70
CA GLU A 211 -22.29 2.97 -0.10
C GLU A 211 -23.32 3.91 -0.72
N ASN A 212 -23.78 4.89 0.04
CA ASN A 212 -24.76 5.86 -0.43
C ASN A 212 -24.17 6.88 -1.42
N ALA A 213 -22.85 7.10 -1.36
CA ALA A 213 -22.17 8.04 -2.24
C ALA A 213 -21.83 7.43 -3.61
N ILE A 214 -21.31 6.20 -3.64
CA ILE A 214 -20.68 5.64 -4.85
C ILE A 214 -21.14 4.23 -5.23
N TRP A 215 -22.07 3.60 -4.49
CA TRP A 215 -22.63 2.28 -4.80
C TRP A 215 -21.58 1.23 -5.23
N PRO A 216 -20.63 0.90 -4.35
CA PRO A 216 -19.57 -0.04 -4.69
C PRO A 216 -20.10 -1.46 -4.89
N ASP A 217 -19.41 -2.23 -5.72
CA ASP A 217 -19.67 -3.66 -5.96
C ASP A 217 -18.97 -4.55 -4.94
N LEU A 218 -17.85 -4.08 -4.38
CA LEU A 218 -17.05 -4.80 -3.39
C LEU A 218 -16.28 -3.84 -2.48
N PHE A 219 -16.31 -4.13 -1.18
CA PHE A 219 -15.31 -3.61 -0.25
C PHE A 219 -14.20 -4.63 0.01
N ILE A 220 -12.96 -4.17 0.02
CA ILE A 220 -11.80 -4.94 0.47
C ILE A 220 -11.27 -4.31 1.77
N ALA A 221 -11.34 -5.05 2.86
CA ALA A 221 -10.85 -4.62 4.16
C ALA A 221 -9.35 -4.94 4.32
N GLY A 222 -8.52 -3.91 4.22
CA GLY A 222 -7.08 -3.95 4.42
C GLY A 222 -6.63 -3.46 5.80
N GLY A 223 -5.33 -3.20 5.91
CA GLY A 223 -4.69 -2.76 7.16
C GLY A 223 -4.47 -3.92 8.16
N GLY A 224 -3.82 -3.62 9.29
CA GLY A 224 -3.37 -4.66 10.22
C GLY A 224 -4.52 -5.49 10.83
N ILE A 225 -5.69 -4.87 11.01
CA ILE A 225 -6.87 -5.50 11.61
C ILE A 225 -7.58 -6.50 10.68
N SER A 226 -7.28 -6.50 9.37
CA SER A 226 -7.84 -7.46 8.43
C SER A 226 -7.42 -8.91 8.72
N ARG A 227 -6.29 -9.13 9.40
CA ARG A 227 -5.87 -10.46 9.92
C ARG A 227 -6.85 -11.07 10.94
N LYS A 228 -7.79 -10.28 11.45
CA LYS A 228 -8.85 -10.70 12.37
C LYS A 228 -10.23 -10.51 11.75
N ALA A 229 -10.33 -10.48 10.42
CA ALA A 229 -11.56 -10.27 9.68
C ALA A 229 -12.70 -11.22 10.10
N ASP A 230 -12.37 -12.47 10.43
CA ASP A 230 -13.28 -13.47 10.99
C ASP A 230 -14.04 -12.98 12.22
N LYS A 231 -13.44 -12.07 13.00
CA LYS A 231 -14.02 -11.54 14.24
C LYS A 231 -14.94 -10.34 14.04
N TRP A 232 -14.89 -9.66 12.89
CA TRP A 232 -15.58 -8.37 12.74
C TRP A 232 -16.31 -8.16 11.42
N LEU A 233 -15.86 -8.74 10.31
CA LEU A 233 -16.62 -8.65 9.04
C LEU A 233 -18.03 -9.24 9.18
N PRO A 234 -18.25 -10.40 9.85
CA PRO A 234 -19.59 -10.94 10.02
C PRO A 234 -20.53 -10.09 10.88
N LEU A 235 -20.01 -9.08 11.59
CA LEU A 235 -20.80 -8.18 12.44
C LEU A 235 -21.28 -6.93 11.68
N LEU A 236 -20.77 -6.70 10.47
CA LEU A 236 -21.15 -5.56 9.65
C LEU A 236 -22.56 -5.74 9.10
N LYS A 237 -23.27 -4.61 8.97
CA LYS A 237 -24.64 -4.52 8.50
C LYS A 237 -24.69 -3.53 7.35
N ILE A 238 -24.16 -3.96 6.21
CA ILE A 238 -24.00 -3.17 4.98
C ILE A 238 -24.62 -3.92 3.81
N ARG A 239 -24.91 -3.21 2.72
CA ARG A 239 -25.49 -3.80 1.51
C ARG A 239 -24.43 -4.49 0.64
N THR A 240 -23.25 -3.91 0.59
CA THR A 240 -22.16 -4.28 -0.30
C THR A 240 -21.38 -5.45 0.29
N PRO A 241 -21.03 -6.47 -0.51
CA PRO A 241 -20.11 -7.51 -0.09
C PRO A 241 -18.79 -6.92 0.43
N ILE A 242 -18.25 -7.50 1.50
CA ILE A 242 -16.95 -7.13 2.05
C ILE A 242 -16.11 -8.36 2.34
N VAL A 243 -14.85 -8.33 1.93
CA VAL A 243 -13.87 -9.41 2.10
C VAL A 243 -12.56 -8.87 2.68
N PRO A 244 -11.75 -9.68 3.39
CA PRO A 244 -10.41 -9.25 3.78
C PRO A 244 -9.49 -9.14 2.56
N ALA A 245 -8.55 -8.19 2.60
CA ALA A 245 -7.43 -8.13 1.67
C ALA A 245 -6.64 -9.44 1.67
N ALA A 246 -6.33 -9.99 0.49
CA ALA A 246 -5.63 -11.26 0.33
C ALA A 246 -4.12 -11.15 0.62
N LEU A 247 -3.50 -10.03 0.26
CA LEU A 247 -2.07 -9.75 0.43
C LEU A 247 -1.76 -9.17 1.82
N LEU A 248 -2.77 -8.81 2.61
CA LEU A 248 -2.61 -8.37 4.00
C LEU A 248 -1.56 -7.25 4.17
N ASN A 249 -0.42 -7.55 4.80
CA ASN A 249 0.64 -6.57 5.10
C ASN A 249 1.68 -6.41 3.98
N THR A 250 1.59 -7.18 2.89
CA THR A 250 2.51 -7.06 1.75
C THR A 250 1.92 -6.22 0.63
N ALA A 251 0.61 -5.92 0.65
CA ALA A 251 -0.09 -5.18 -0.39
C ALA A 251 0.60 -3.85 -0.75
N GLY A 252 1.04 -3.06 0.23
CA GLY A 252 1.77 -1.81 -0.03
C GLY A 252 3.10 -2.02 -0.76
N ILE A 253 3.89 -3.02 -0.37
CA ILE A 253 5.17 -3.36 -1.03
C ILE A 253 4.91 -3.84 -2.47
N VAL A 254 3.94 -4.74 -2.65
CA VAL A 254 3.61 -5.32 -3.96
C VAL A 254 3.10 -4.24 -4.91
N GLY A 255 2.13 -3.43 -4.46
CA GLY A 255 1.56 -2.36 -5.27
C GLY A 255 2.57 -1.28 -5.63
N ALA A 256 3.47 -0.93 -4.71
CA ALA A 256 4.57 -0.01 -5.01
C ALA A 256 5.50 -0.60 -6.07
N ALA A 257 5.91 -1.86 -5.93
CA ALA A 257 6.76 -2.54 -6.90
C ALA A 257 6.12 -2.56 -8.30
N MET A 258 4.82 -2.89 -8.41
CA MET A 258 4.08 -2.84 -9.66
C MET A 258 4.07 -1.43 -10.28
N ALA A 259 3.68 -0.42 -9.49
CA ALA A 259 3.53 0.96 -9.95
C ALA A 259 4.87 1.58 -10.41
N SER A 260 6.01 1.01 -10.02
CA SER A 260 7.32 1.43 -10.49
C SER A 260 7.65 1.00 -11.93
N GLN A 261 7.01 -0.07 -12.43
CA GLN A 261 7.27 -0.64 -13.75
C GLN A 261 6.31 -0.13 -14.82
N GLU A 262 5.06 0.13 -14.45
CA GLU A 262 4.03 0.52 -15.40
C GLU A 262 3.75 2.04 -15.37
N PRO A 263 3.42 2.67 -16.52
CA PRO A 263 2.67 3.90 -16.50
C PRO A 263 1.28 3.57 -15.95
N VAL A 264 1.02 3.89 -14.68
CA VAL A 264 -0.32 3.76 -14.10
C VAL A 264 -1.31 4.46 -15.03
N VAL A 265 -2.29 3.71 -15.55
CA VAL A 265 -3.39 4.28 -16.32
C VAL A 265 -4.22 5.10 -15.35
N ILE A 266 -3.91 6.39 -15.25
CA ILE A 266 -4.68 7.35 -14.46
C ILE A 266 -5.77 7.90 -15.38
N LEU A 267 -7.00 7.98 -14.89
CA LEU A 267 -8.06 8.78 -15.53
C LEU A 267 -7.67 10.26 -15.41
N GLY A 268 -6.80 10.71 -16.30
CA GLY A 268 -6.41 12.11 -16.51
C GLY A 268 -6.64 12.50 -17.96
N PRO A 269 -6.79 13.80 -18.28
CA PRO A 269 -7.01 14.23 -19.66
C PRO A 269 -5.84 13.75 -20.51
N GLN A 270 -6.13 12.94 -21.52
CA GLN A 270 -5.15 12.66 -22.56
C GLN A 270 -4.76 14.01 -23.16
N ALA A 271 -3.49 14.37 -23.04
CA ALA A 271 -2.95 15.47 -23.81
C ALA A 271 -3.14 15.09 -25.28
N THR A 272 -4.15 15.68 -25.92
CA THR A 272 -4.28 15.66 -27.38
C THR A 272 -3.06 16.38 -27.92
N VAL A 273 -2.12 15.61 -28.45
CA VAL A 273 -1.02 16.14 -29.25
C VAL A 273 -1.66 16.66 -30.55
N GLY A 274 -1.75 17.98 -30.66
CA GLY A 274 -1.98 18.69 -31.91
C GLY A 274 -0.67 19.20 -32.48
#